data_AF-A0A372QLQ7-F1
#
_entry.id   AF-A0A372QLQ7-F1
#
_cell.length_a   1.000
_cell.length_b   1.000
_cell.length_c   1.000
_cell.angle_alpha   90.00
_cell.angle_beta   90.00
_cell.angle_gamma   90.00
#
_symmetry.space_group_name_H-M   'P 1'
#
loop_
_entity.id
_entity.type
_entity.pdbx_description
1 polymer ?
#
loop_
_entity_poly.entity_id
_entity_poly.type
_entity_poly.pdbx_seq_one_letter_code
_entity_poly.pdbx_strand_id
1 'polypeptide(L)'
;MQGFRGFAHIKNLTPEEKTLCDRVFRGPINIGQSYSSTSGKEKKLVRTNLLSEQDGKLDFASPYLRALYLQRRWGSTIRPIIPPQDFKSFLRGTFTNMNAEAIRNSYCIGTDERLLERAWQMEFYRAATQVLPANVLISPDVGTYWGSSGYMDFFVDDNRSWAIELLRDGEKAKEWAIIDIRHPGLPNNNPEYSADRHWINVYCQENWKSVIIEDKDERVEVKLMGSNYETFTKL
;
A
#
# COMPACT_ATOMS: atom_id res chain seq x y z
N MET A 1 -18.90 -16.83 -1.81
CA MET A 1 -18.11 -15.58 -1.75
C MET A 1 -16.72 -15.90 -1.23
N GLN A 2 -15.69 -15.75 -2.06
CA GLN A 2 -14.34 -16.26 -1.79
C GLN A 2 -13.35 -15.12 -2.08
N GLY A 3 -13.21 -14.19 -1.13
CA GLY A 3 -12.30 -13.05 -1.24
C GLY A 3 -10.83 -13.46 -1.24
N PHE A 4 -9.94 -12.48 -1.38
CA PHE A 4 -8.48 -12.62 -1.33
C PHE A 4 -8.04 -13.22 0.03
N ARG A 5 -8.10 -14.55 0.13
CA ARG A 5 -8.02 -15.30 1.40
C ARG A 5 -6.70 -15.06 2.13
N GLY A 6 -5.58 -15.01 1.42
CA GLY A 6 -4.23 -14.95 2.02
C GLY A 6 -4.07 -13.80 3.02
N PHE A 7 -4.68 -12.65 2.73
CA PHE A 7 -4.59 -11.45 3.56
C PHE A 7 -5.33 -11.53 4.90
N ALA A 8 -6.56 -12.05 4.88
CA ALA A 8 -7.36 -12.26 6.09
C ALA A 8 -6.71 -13.29 7.02
N HIS A 9 -6.05 -14.30 6.45
CA HIS A 9 -5.39 -15.35 7.21
C HIS A 9 -4.11 -14.89 7.92
N ILE A 10 -3.35 -13.93 7.37
CA ILE A 10 -2.17 -13.35 8.05
C ILE A 10 -2.54 -12.74 9.41
N LYS A 11 -3.76 -12.21 9.60
CA LYS A 11 -4.21 -11.66 10.90
C LYS A 11 -4.40 -12.74 11.98
N ASN A 12 -4.87 -13.92 11.58
CA ASN A 12 -5.37 -14.95 12.48
C ASN A 12 -4.51 -16.22 12.42
N LEU A 13 -3.22 -16.07 12.12
CA LEU A 13 -2.29 -17.19 12.14
C LEU A 13 -2.15 -17.72 13.56
N THR A 14 -2.34 -19.03 13.73
CA THR A 14 -2.01 -19.70 15.00
C THR A 14 -0.51 -19.57 15.28
N PRO A 15 -0.05 -19.72 16.54
CA PRO A 15 1.37 -19.70 16.86
C PRO A 15 2.21 -20.62 15.98
N GLU A 16 1.69 -21.80 15.63
CA GLU A 16 2.41 -22.77 14.81
C GLU A 16 2.36 -22.43 13.31
N GLU A 17 1.27 -21.83 12.82
CA GLU A 17 1.22 -21.28 11.45
C GLU A 17 2.24 -20.14 11.31
N LYS A 18 2.41 -19.29 12.34
CA LYS A 18 3.47 -18.28 12.38
C LYS A 18 4.86 -18.92 12.36
N THR A 19 5.10 -19.97 13.14
CA THR A 19 6.39 -20.69 13.11
C THR A 19 6.69 -21.28 11.73
N LEU A 20 5.69 -21.81 11.04
CA LEU A 20 5.84 -22.30 9.67
C LEU A 20 6.18 -21.16 8.70
N CYS A 21 5.43 -20.06 8.73
CA CYS A 21 5.71 -18.87 7.92
C CYS A 21 7.08 -18.26 8.22
N ASP A 22 7.52 -18.23 9.49
CA ASP A 22 8.87 -17.76 9.88
C ASP A 22 9.97 -18.63 9.25
N ARG A 23 9.76 -19.94 9.14
CA ARG A 23 10.69 -20.85 8.47
C ARG A 23 10.70 -20.64 6.96
N VAL A 24 9.53 -20.55 6.33
CA VAL A 24 9.39 -20.31 4.87
C VAL A 24 9.98 -18.95 4.48
N PHE A 25 9.85 -17.96 5.37
CA PHE A 25 10.43 -16.63 5.18
C PHE A 25 11.97 -16.64 5.15
N ARG A 26 12.63 -17.63 5.75
CA ARG A 26 14.10 -17.78 5.64
C ARG A 26 14.51 -18.44 4.33
N GLY A 27 13.61 -19.18 3.70
CA GLY A 27 13.81 -19.84 2.41
C GLY A 27 12.76 -20.91 2.16
N PRO A 28 12.50 -21.29 0.89
CA PRO A 28 11.54 -22.34 0.55
C PRO A 28 11.86 -23.66 1.28
N ILE A 29 10.84 -24.33 1.81
CA ILE A 29 11.02 -25.56 2.61
C ILE A 29 10.63 -26.80 1.79
N ASN A 30 11.48 -27.82 1.79
CA ASN A 30 11.15 -29.11 1.18
C ASN A 30 10.03 -29.81 1.97
N ILE A 31 9.01 -30.24 1.25
CA ILE A 31 7.80 -30.82 1.82
C ILE A 31 8.03 -32.30 2.25
N GLY A 32 9.07 -32.96 1.72
CA GLY A 32 9.29 -34.41 1.82
C GLY A 32 9.81 -35.00 3.15
N GLN A 33 10.06 -34.24 4.23
CA GLN A 33 10.61 -34.80 5.48
C GLN A 33 9.83 -34.51 6.78
N SER A 34 8.79 -33.67 6.78
CA SER A 34 8.04 -33.30 8.01
C SER A 34 6.56 -33.73 8.04
N TYR A 35 6.16 -34.65 7.16
CA TYR A 35 4.76 -34.97 6.90
C TYR A 35 4.01 -35.72 8.01
N SER A 36 4.68 -36.20 9.06
CA SER A 36 4.02 -37.05 10.06
C SER A 36 3.30 -36.28 11.19
N SER A 37 3.48 -34.97 11.34
CA SER A 37 2.79 -34.19 12.39
C SER A 37 2.31 -32.77 11.99
N THR A 38 2.65 -32.28 10.79
CA THR A 38 2.42 -30.87 10.36
C THR A 38 1.32 -30.70 9.30
N SER A 39 0.76 -31.81 8.78
CA SER A 39 0.04 -31.87 7.50
C SER A 39 -1.28 -31.08 7.41
N GLY A 40 -1.91 -30.72 8.53
CA GLY A 40 -3.15 -29.95 8.55
C GLY A 40 -2.95 -28.44 8.28
N LYS A 41 -1.82 -27.89 8.73
CA LYS A 41 -1.54 -26.45 8.71
C LYS A 41 -1.04 -26.00 7.35
N GLU A 42 -0.13 -26.77 6.76
CA GLU A 42 0.38 -26.55 5.39
C GLU A 42 -0.76 -26.61 4.37
N LYS A 43 -1.62 -27.65 4.45
CA LYS A 43 -2.81 -27.78 3.61
C LYS A 43 -3.76 -26.60 3.76
N LYS A 44 -3.91 -26.05 4.97
CA LYS A 44 -4.72 -24.86 5.21
C LYS A 44 -4.08 -23.62 4.60
N LEU A 45 -2.79 -23.35 4.84
CA LEU A 45 -2.10 -22.16 4.32
C LEU A 45 -1.96 -22.14 2.78
N VAL A 46 -1.87 -23.33 2.16
CA VAL A 46 -1.94 -23.48 0.71
C VAL A 46 -3.37 -23.24 0.20
N ARG A 47 -4.38 -23.80 0.85
CA ARG A 47 -5.80 -23.54 0.51
C ARG A 47 -6.22 -22.07 0.67
N THR A 48 -5.51 -21.32 1.50
CA THR A 48 -5.76 -19.90 1.72
C THR A 48 -4.95 -19.00 0.79
N ASN A 49 -4.15 -19.56 -0.11
CA ASN A 49 -3.24 -18.83 -1.01
C ASN A 49 -2.25 -17.93 -0.26
N LEU A 50 -1.92 -18.23 0.99
CA LEU A 50 -0.85 -17.53 1.70
C LEU A 50 0.51 -18.11 1.28
N LEU A 51 0.58 -19.44 1.27
CA LEU A 51 1.71 -20.21 0.78
C LEU A 51 1.31 -20.94 -0.50
N SER A 52 2.28 -21.29 -1.32
CA SER A 52 2.11 -22.12 -2.50
C SER A 52 3.13 -23.24 -2.48
N GLU A 53 2.72 -24.38 -3.02
CA GLU A 53 3.62 -25.49 -3.31
C GLU A 53 4.08 -25.40 -4.77
N GLN A 54 5.39 -25.32 -4.98
CA GLN A 54 6.00 -25.36 -6.30
C GLN A 54 7.26 -26.24 -6.24
N ASP A 55 7.36 -27.21 -7.14
CA ASP A 55 8.50 -28.14 -7.23
C ASP A 55 8.83 -28.87 -5.92
N GLY A 56 7.80 -29.29 -5.17
CA GLY A 56 7.95 -29.95 -3.88
C GLY A 56 8.47 -29.05 -2.75
N LYS A 57 8.48 -27.73 -2.98
CA LYS A 57 8.86 -26.71 -2.01
C LYS A 57 7.67 -25.85 -1.65
N LEU A 58 7.59 -25.51 -0.37
CA LEU A 58 6.63 -24.55 0.15
C LEU A 58 7.27 -23.16 0.20
N ASP A 59 6.67 -22.18 -0.47
CA ASP A 59 7.04 -20.77 -0.40
C ASP A 59 5.80 -19.87 -0.25
N PHE A 60 5.97 -18.57 -0.07
CA PHE A 60 4.88 -17.60 -0.17
C PHE A 60 4.31 -17.58 -1.58
N ALA A 61 2.98 -17.55 -1.70
CA ALA A 61 2.29 -17.57 -2.99
C ALA A 61 2.58 -16.34 -3.88
N SER A 62 3.15 -15.29 -3.31
CA SER A 62 3.72 -14.17 -4.06
C SER A 62 4.78 -13.41 -3.25
N PRO A 63 5.71 -12.69 -3.91
CA PRO A 63 6.61 -11.76 -3.24
C PRO A 63 5.88 -10.71 -2.39
N TYR A 64 4.68 -10.29 -2.82
CA TYR A 64 3.83 -9.37 -2.07
C TYR A 64 3.38 -9.95 -0.71
N LEU A 65 2.91 -11.20 -0.68
CA LEU A 65 2.50 -11.86 0.56
C LEU A 65 3.67 -12.07 1.52
N ARG A 66 4.87 -12.31 0.98
CA ARG A 66 6.11 -12.39 1.75
C ARG A 66 6.45 -11.05 2.42
N ALA A 67 6.39 -9.94 1.67
CA ALA A 67 6.62 -8.60 2.18
C ALA A 67 5.57 -8.19 3.23
N LEU A 68 4.31 -8.50 2.99
CA LEU A 68 3.22 -8.24 3.92
C LEU A 68 3.37 -9.04 5.23
N TYR A 69 3.79 -10.31 5.14
CA TYR A 69 4.10 -11.12 6.31
C TYR A 69 5.22 -10.49 7.15
N LEU A 70 6.33 -10.09 6.52
CA LEU A 70 7.44 -9.40 7.19
C LEU A 70 6.96 -8.15 7.96
N GLN A 71 6.21 -7.29 7.27
CA GLN A 71 5.71 -6.04 7.85
C GLN A 71 4.83 -6.29 9.09
N ARG A 72 3.98 -7.31 9.06
CA ARG A 72 3.11 -7.64 10.21
C ARG A 72 3.84 -8.38 11.33
N ARG A 73 4.78 -9.26 10.97
CA ARG A 73 5.43 -10.18 11.91
C ARG A 73 6.54 -9.50 12.71
N TRP A 74 7.27 -8.57 12.09
CA TRP A 74 8.43 -7.88 12.67
C TRP A 74 8.43 -6.37 12.47
N GLY A 75 7.48 -5.80 11.73
CA GLY A 75 7.37 -4.35 11.63
C GLY A 75 6.95 -3.75 12.97
N SER A 76 7.85 -3.00 13.61
CA SER A 76 7.45 -2.03 14.62
C SER A 76 6.74 -0.90 13.90
N THR A 77 5.41 -0.87 14.00
CA THR A 77 4.64 0.27 13.52
C THR A 77 4.20 1.06 14.73
N ILE A 78 4.88 2.18 15.01
CA ILE A 78 4.37 3.16 15.96
C ILE A 78 3.13 3.76 15.31
N ARG A 79 1.96 3.32 15.77
CA ARG A 79 0.68 3.84 15.31
C ARG A 79 0.31 5.07 16.14
N PRO A 80 -0.35 6.06 15.55
CA PRO A 80 -0.86 7.18 16.32
C PRO A 80 -1.84 6.70 17.40
N ILE A 81 -1.75 7.29 18.60
CA ILE A 81 -2.64 7.00 19.74
C ILE A 81 -4.10 7.31 19.36
N ILE A 82 -4.28 8.37 18.57
CA ILE A 82 -5.58 8.78 18.03
C ILE A 82 -5.56 8.49 16.53
N PRO A 83 -6.26 7.43 16.07
CA PRO A 83 -6.36 7.15 14.65
C PRO A 83 -7.20 8.22 13.92
N PRO A 84 -7.06 8.34 12.59
CA PRO A 84 -7.86 9.27 11.81
C PRO A 84 -9.35 8.97 11.94
N GLN A 85 -10.16 10.02 12.04
CA GLN A 85 -11.61 9.91 12.22
C GLN A 85 -12.39 10.06 10.91
N ASP A 86 -11.75 10.65 9.90
CA ASP A 86 -12.31 10.95 8.59
C ASP A 86 -11.25 10.76 7.49
N PHE A 87 -11.68 10.87 6.23
CA PHE A 87 -10.82 10.66 5.08
C PHE A 87 -9.70 11.71 4.99
N LYS A 88 -9.98 12.97 5.34
CA LYS A 88 -8.99 14.06 5.26
C LYS A 88 -7.85 13.86 6.27
N SER A 89 -8.18 13.54 7.52
CA SER A 89 -7.20 13.21 8.56
C SER A 89 -6.41 11.95 8.24
N PHE A 90 -7.05 10.94 7.63
CA PHE A 90 -6.36 9.76 7.12
C PHE A 90 -5.35 10.12 6.02
N LEU A 91 -5.75 10.95 5.05
CA LEU A 91 -4.92 11.36 3.94
C LEU A 91 -3.70 12.16 4.42
N ARG A 92 -3.93 13.16 5.28
CA ARG A 92 -2.86 13.97 5.89
C ARG A 92 -1.88 13.12 6.67
N GLY A 93 -2.37 12.21 7.50
CA GLY A 93 -1.52 11.29 8.25
C GLY A 93 -0.71 10.39 7.33
N THR A 94 -1.33 9.91 6.23
CA THR A 94 -0.68 9.05 5.24
C THR A 94 0.46 9.78 4.56
N PHE A 95 0.23 10.96 3.98
CA PHE A 95 1.29 11.75 3.35
C PHE A 95 2.36 12.19 4.36
N THR A 96 1.98 12.56 5.59
CA THR A 96 2.96 12.87 6.65
C THR A 96 3.91 11.70 6.90
N ASN A 97 3.40 10.46 6.82
CA ASN A 97 4.19 9.25 7.05
C ASN A 97 4.90 8.70 5.82
N MET A 98 4.64 9.21 4.62
CA MET A 98 5.37 8.83 3.41
C MET A 98 6.81 9.32 3.49
N ASN A 99 7.76 8.46 3.11
CA ASN A 99 9.19 8.71 3.22
C ASN A 99 9.72 9.29 1.89
N ALA A 100 10.08 10.57 1.92
CA ALA A 100 10.60 11.28 0.76
C ALA A 100 11.88 10.64 0.18
N GLU A 101 12.75 10.12 1.04
CA GLU A 101 14.00 9.48 0.61
C GLU A 101 13.74 8.15 -0.09
N ALA A 102 12.80 7.35 0.41
CA ALA A 102 12.41 6.09 -0.22
C ALA A 102 11.83 6.31 -1.63
N ILE A 103 11.05 7.37 -1.81
CA ILE A 103 10.49 7.78 -3.10
C ILE A 103 11.61 8.26 -4.04
N ARG A 104 12.47 9.19 -3.58
CA ARG A 104 13.58 9.75 -4.36
C ARG A 104 14.59 8.72 -4.84
N ASN A 105 14.90 7.75 -3.99
CA ASN A 105 15.88 6.70 -4.27
C ASN A 105 15.25 5.42 -4.84
N SER A 106 13.98 5.45 -5.21
CA SER A 106 13.30 4.31 -5.79
C SER A 106 13.84 3.98 -7.17
N TYR A 107 14.09 2.69 -7.42
CA TYR A 107 14.44 2.17 -8.74
C TYR A 107 13.21 1.96 -9.65
N CYS A 108 12.00 2.28 -9.18
CA CYS A 108 10.77 2.22 -9.96
C CYS A 108 10.70 3.38 -10.97
N ILE A 109 11.62 3.42 -11.92
CA ILE A 109 11.74 4.45 -12.95
C ILE A 109 11.24 3.89 -14.28
N GLY A 110 10.40 4.67 -14.98
CA GLY A 110 9.89 4.33 -16.30
C GLY A 110 10.92 4.52 -17.40
N THR A 111 10.56 4.12 -18.61
CA THR A 111 11.40 4.35 -19.81
C THR A 111 11.56 5.84 -20.15
N ASP A 112 10.69 6.69 -19.59
CA ASP A 112 10.73 8.15 -19.69
C ASP A 112 11.61 8.81 -18.62
N GLU A 113 12.37 8.00 -17.86
CA GLU A 113 13.19 8.42 -16.71
C GLU A 113 12.40 9.04 -15.55
N ARG A 114 11.07 8.92 -15.56
CA ARG A 114 10.20 9.44 -14.50
C ARG A 114 9.82 8.33 -13.53
N LEU A 115 9.58 8.73 -12.28
CA LEU A 115 9.13 7.81 -11.24
C LEU A 115 7.76 7.20 -11.60
N LEU A 116 7.66 5.88 -11.60
CA LEU A 116 6.42 5.17 -11.88
C LEU A 116 5.40 5.39 -10.76
N GLU A 117 4.12 5.43 -11.11
CA GLU A 117 2.98 5.49 -10.17
C GLU A 117 3.06 4.38 -9.11
N ARG A 118 3.58 3.21 -9.51
CA ARG A 118 3.89 2.07 -8.63
C ARG A 118 4.69 2.47 -7.37
N ALA A 119 5.66 3.37 -7.50
CA ALA A 119 6.48 3.81 -6.38
C ALA A 119 5.63 4.56 -5.34
N TRP A 120 4.73 5.41 -5.83
CA TRP A 120 3.78 6.17 -5.01
C TRP A 120 2.78 5.24 -4.33
N GLN A 121 2.19 4.31 -5.08
CA GLN A 121 1.26 3.32 -4.55
C GLN A 121 1.91 2.49 -3.43
N MET A 122 3.15 2.02 -3.61
CA MET A 122 3.84 1.24 -2.59
C MET A 122 4.10 2.03 -1.31
N GLU A 123 4.54 3.28 -1.45
CA GLU A 123 4.85 4.12 -0.29
C GLU A 123 3.60 4.65 0.41
N PHE A 124 2.55 4.97 -0.36
CA PHE A 124 1.23 5.28 0.16
C PHE A 124 0.67 4.10 0.96
N TYR A 125 0.73 2.88 0.41
CA TYR A 125 0.31 1.67 1.11
C TYR A 125 1.07 1.49 2.43
N ARG A 126 2.39 1.59 2.38
CA ARG A 126 3.24 1.49 3.58
C ARG A 126 2.82 2.52 4.61
N ALA A 127 2.72 3.79 4.27
CA ALA A 127 2.36 4.87 5.19
C ALA A 127 0.92 4.73 5.74
N ALA A 128 -0.05 4.43 4.88
CA ALA A 128 -1.45 4.22 5.23
C ALA A 128 -1.60 3.09 6.25
N THR A 129 -0.87 1.98 6.07
CA THR A 129 -0.88 0.88 7.05
C THR A 129 -0.29 1.27 8.41
N GLN A 130 0.44 2.38 8.54
CA GLN A 130 0.91 2.93 9.83
C GLN A 130 -0.08 3.88 10.49
N VAL A 131 -0.88 4.57 9.67
CA VAL A 131 -1.85 5.57 10.10
C VAL A 131 -3.16 4.93 10.56
N LEU A 132 -3.60 3.88 9.86
CA LEU A 132 -4.85 3.20 10.18
C LEU A 132 -4.80 2.47 11.53
N PRO A 133 -5.94 2.32 12.22
CA PRO A 133 -6.06 1.44 13.38
C PRO A 133 -5.58 0.02 13.08
N ALA A 134 -5.07 -0.70 14.08
CA ALA A 134 -4.53 -2.05 13.90
C ALA A 134 -5.58 -3.07 13.39
N ASN A 135 -6.86 -2.86 13.71
CA ASN A 135 -7.96 -3.70 13.26
C ASN A 135 -8.46 -3.33 11.86
N VAL A 136 -8.11 -2.16 11.33
CA VAL A 136 -8.54 -1.67 10.01
C VAL A 136 -7.57 -2.10 8.92
N LEU A 137 -8.10 -2.33 7.72
CA LEU A 137 -7.35 -2.84 6.59
C LEU A 137 -7.46 -1.91 5.40
N ILE A 138 -6.30 -1.60 4.82
CA ILE A 138 -6.18 -1.12 3.46
C ILE A 138 -5.77 -2.29 2.57
N SER A 139 -6.52 -2.50 1.49
CA SER A 139 -6.33 -3.55 0.50
C SER A 139 -5.91 -2.93 -0.82
N PRO A 140 -4.73 -3.28 -1.37
CA PRO A 140 -4.32 -2.82 -2.69
C PRO A 140 -4.97 -3.64 -3.81
N ASP A 141 -4.94 -3.13 -5.04
CA ASP A 141 -5.27 -3.82 -6.28
C ASP A 141 -6.69 -4.43 -6.29
N VAL A 142 -7.68 -3.72 -5.71
CA VAL A 142 -9.03 -4.25 -5.48
C VAL A 142 -9.97 -4.14 -6.68
N GLY A 143 -9.58 -3.47 -7.76
CA GLY A 143 -10.45 -3.25 -8.93
C GLY A 143 -11.07 -4.53 -9.52
N THR A 144 -10.30 -5.62 -9.57
CA THR A 144 -10.78 -6.92 -10.08
C THR A 144 -11.81 -7.60 -9.17
N TYR A 145 -11.79 -7.32 -7.86
CA TYR A 145 -12.69 -7.93 -6.89
C TYR A 145 -14.14 -7.40 -7.00
N TRP A 146 -14.31 -6.17 -7.47
CA TRP A 146 -15.62 -5.49 -7.58
C TRP A 146 -16.25 -5.59 -8.97
N GLY A 147 -15.60 -6.28 -9.92
CA GLY A 147 -16.11 -6.41 -11.29
C GLY A 147 -16.16 -5.08 -12.06
N SER A 148 -15.48 -4.04 -11.56
CA SER A 148 -15.38 -2.74 -12.23
C SER A 148 -14.38 -2.80 -13.37
N SER A 149 -14.65 -2.06 -14.45
CA SER A 149 -13.71 -1.85 -15.57
C SER A 149 -12.63 -0.79 -15.25
N GLY A 150 -12.63 -0.25 -14.04
CA GLY A 150 -11.63 0.67 -13.49
C GLY A 150 -10.70 -0.05 -12.51
N TYR A 151 -9.43 0.37 -12.50
CA TYR A 151 -8.44 -0.10 -11.54
C TYR A 151 -8.57 0.76 -10.27
N MET A 152 -9.13 0.18 -9.21
CA MET A 152 -9.13 0.80 -7.90
C MET A 152 -7.85 0.40 -7.17
N ASP A 153 -7.00 1.39 -6.86
CA ASP A 153 -5.69 1.14 -6.26
C ASP A 153 -5.79 0.65 -4.83
N PHE A 154 -6.66 1.27 -4.02
CA PHE A 154 -6.85 0.87 -2.63
C PHE A 154 -8.31 0.89 -2.19
N PHE A 155 -8.61 0.02 -1.24
CA PHE A 155 -9.87 0.03 -0.50
C PHE A 155 -9.62 -0.08 1.00
N VAL A 156 -10.27 0.77 1.79
CA VAL A 156 -10.25 0.72 3.26
C VAL A 156 -11.60 0.26 3.78
N ASP A 157 -11.62 -0.92 4.39
CA ASP A 157 -12.82 -1.54 4.96
C ASP A 157 -12.90 -1.23 6.47
N ASP A 158 -13.60 -0.15 6.84
CA ASP A 158 -13.79 0.29 8.24
C ASP A 158 -15.11 1.02 8.47
N ASN A 159 -16.26 0.42 8.11
CA ASN A 159 -17.60 1.04 8.12
C ASN A 159 -17.73 2.34 7.29
N ARG A 160 -16.62 2.86 6.77
CA ARG A 160 -16.46 4.11 6.01
C ARG A 160 -16.28 3.85 4.51
N SER A 161 -15.88 2.63 4.13
CA SER A 161 -15.78 2.12 2.75
C SER A 161 -15.09 3.08 1.78
N TRP A 162 -13.85 3.48 2.09
CA TRP A 162 -13.09 4.38 1.22
C TRP A 162 -12.49 3.63 0.04
N ALA A 163 -12.81 4.08 -1.16
CA ALA A 163 -12.21 3.62 -2.40
C ALA A 163 -11.28 4.74 -2.92
N ILE A 164 -10.02 4.39 -3.16
CA ILE A 164 -8.94 5.32 -3.46
C ILE A 164 -8.27 4.93 -4.77
N GLU A 165 -8.20 5.87 -5.69
CA GLU A 165 -7.45 5.76 -6.95
C GLU A 165 -6.35 6.84 -6.92
N LEU A 166 -5.08 6.42 -7.06
CA LEU A 166 -3.96 7.34 -7.22
C LEU A 166 -3.75 7.55 -8.71
N LEU A 167 -3.91 8.79 -9.17
CA LEU A 167 -3.58 9.16 -10.54
C LEU A 167 -2.24 9.87 -10.56
N ARG A 168 -1.52 9.72 -11.66
CA ARG A 168 -0.37 10.55 -11.98
C ARG A 168 -0.71 11.54 -13.08
N ASP A 169 -0.44 12.81 -12.83
CA ASP A 169 -0.51 13.90 -13.82
C ASP A 169 -1.88 13.99 -14.55
N GLY A 170 -2.99 13.67 -13.87
CA GLY A 170 -4.35 13.80 -14.38
C GLY A 170 -4.78 12.77 -15.45
N GLU A 171 -4.05 11.68 -15.65
CA GLU A 171 -4.41 10.67 -16.66
C GLU A 171 -5.66 9.86 -16.26
N LYS A 172 -6.80 10.17 -16.89
CA LYS A 172 -8.08 9.41 -16.91
C LYS A 172 -8.70 9.09 -15.53
N ALA A 173 -9.35 10.10 -14.96
CA ALA A 173 -10.25 9.94 -13.82
C ALA A 173 -11.46 9.01 -14.09
N LYS A 174 -11.69 8.03 -13.21
CA LYS A 174 -12.96 7.28 -13.14
C LYS A 174 -13.54 7.30 -11.71
N GLU A 175 -14.53 8.17 -11.53
CA GLU A 175 -15.64 8.07 -10.55
C GLU A 175 -15.39 7.63 -9.09
N TRP A 176 -14.29 7.96 -8.40
CA TRP A 176 -14.20 7.80 -6.92
C TRP A 176 -13.35 8.90 -6.27
N ALA A 177 -12.98 8.77 -4.99
CA ALA A 177 -12.04 9.70 -4.37
C ALA A 177 -10.68 9.59 -5.06
N ILE A 178 -10.46 10.49 -6.01
CA ILE A 178 -9.26 10.55 -6.84
C ILE A 178 -8.22 11.39 -6.11
N ILE A 179 -7.03 10.82 -5.94
CA ILE A 179 -5.84 11.53 -5.50
C ILE A 179 -4.94 11.71 -6.72
N ASP A 180 -4.95 12.92 -7.29
CA ASP A 180 -4.11 13.25 -8.45
C ASP A 180 -2.74 13.77 -7.98
N ILE A 181 -1.71 12.94 -8.09
CA ILE A 181 -0.32 13.24 -7.72
C ILE A 181 0.37 13.92 -8.90
N ARG A 182 0.70 15.20 -8.75
CA ARG A 182 1.30 16.00 -9.83
C ARG A 182 2.77 16.27 -9.67
N HIS A 183 3.51 16.12 -10.76
CA HIS A 183 4.92 16.47 -10.83
C HIS A 183 5.15 18.00 -10.72
N PRO A 184 6.14 18.48 -9.93
CA PRO A 184 6.35 19.93 -9.70
C PRO A 184 6.62 20.75 -10.98
N GLY A 185 7.23 20.13 -11.99
CA GLY A 185 7.64 20.80 -13.23
C GLY A 185 6.63 20.77 -14.39
N LEU A 186 5.42 20.23 -14.20
CA LEU A 186 4.41 20.17 -15.27
C LEU A 186 3.43 21.35 -15.19
N PRO A 187 3.00 21.91 -16.35
CA PRO A 187 2.02 22.99 -16.37
C PRO A 187 0.70 22.54 -15.75
N ASN A 188 0.14 23.41 -14.90
CA ASN A 188 -1.15 23.19 -14.26
C ASN A 188 -2.28 23.42 -15.26
N ASN A 189 -2.49 22.46 -16.15
CA ASN A 189 -3.69 22.42 -16.98
C ASN A 189 -4.82 22.01 -16.05
N ASN A 190 -5.51 22.96 -15.42
CA ASN A 190 -6.68 22.72 -14.58
C ASN A 190 -7.59 21.72 -15.30
N PRO A 191 -7.64 20.44 -14.86
CA PRO A 191 -8.46 19.48 -15.57
C PRO A 191 -9.91 19.85 -15.28
N GLU A 192 -10.74 19.86 -16.31
CA GLU A 192 -12.18 20.07 -16.14
C GLU A 192 -12.79 18.85 -15.44
N TYR A 193 -12.83 18.89 -14.12
CA TYR A 193 -13.53 17.91 -13.31
C TYR A 193 -14.94 18.43 -13.00
N SER A 194 -15.97 17.61 -13.23
CA SER A 194 -17.36 17.98 -12.90
C SER A 194 -17.48 18.29 -11.40
N ALA A 195 -18.06 19.44 -11.07
CA ALA A 195 -18.14 20.02 -9.72
C ALA A 195 -18.81 19.13 -8.64
N ASP A 196 -19.46 18.04 -9.02
CA ASP A 196 -20.21 17.14 -8.13
C ASP A 196 -19.38 15.98 -7.56
N ARG A 197 -18.06 15.93 -7.81
CA ARG A 197 -17.19 14.79 -7.45
C ARG A 197 -16.33 15.08 -6.21
N HIS A 198 -16.10 14.06 -5.38
CA HIS A 198 -15.18 14.12 -4.22
C HIS A 198 -13.72 14.02 -4.69
N TRP A 199 -13.18 15.06 -5.31
CA TRP A 199 -11.79 15.12 -5.77
C TRP A 199 -10.86 15.72 -4.71
N ILE A 200 -9.64 15.17 -4.62
CA ILE A 200 -8.55 15.75 -3.82
C ILE A 200 -7.30 15.76 -4.70
N ASN A 201 -6.79 16.96 -5.01
CA ASN A 201 -5.53 17.09 -5.73
C ASN A 201 -4.36 17.06 -4.76
N VAL A 202 -3.28 16.39 -5.14
CA VAL A 202 -2.03 16.35 -4.38
C VAL A 202 -0.88 16.82 -5.26
N TYR A 203 -0.42 18.05 -5.02
CA TYR A 203 0.68 18.63 -5.76
C TYR A 203 1.99 18.38 -5.04
N CYS A 204 2.86 17.57 -5.62
CA CYS A 204 4.18 17.38 -5.06
C CYS A 204 5.01 18.65 -5.19
N GLN A 205 5.68 19.01 -4.11
CA GLN A 205 6.60 20.14 -4.09
C GLN A 205 8.00 19.67 -4.49
N GLU A 206 8.87 20.63 -4.82
CA GLU A 206 10.25 20.35 -5.23
C GLU A 206 10.97 19.41 -4.26
N ASN A 207 11.79 18.53 -4.84
CA ASN A 207 12.56 17.51 -4.10
C ASN A 207 11.70 16.58 -3.24
N TRP A 208 10.38 16.54 -3.45
CA TRP A 208 9.44 15.66 -2.74
C TRP A 208 9.51 15.86 -1.21
N LYS A 209 9.78 17.08 -0.75
CA LYS A 209 9.85 17.41 0.69
C LYS A 209 8.46 17.57 1.32
N SER A 210 7.50 18.01 0.53
CA SER A 210 6.12 18.22 0.93
C SER A 210 5.18 17.99 -0.25
N VAL A 211 3.89 17.91 0.08
CA VAL A 211 2.80 17.91 -0.88
C VAL A 211 1.78 18.97 -0.48
N ILE A 212 1.13 19.60 -1.45
CA ILE A 212 -0.06 20.41 -1.23
C ILE A 212 -1.27 19.52 -1.49
N ILE A 213 -2.10 19.32 -0.47
CA ILE A 213 -3.39 18.66 -0.59
C ILE A 213 -4.45 19.74 -0.76
N GLU A 214 -5.19 19.70 -1.86
CA GLU A 214 -6.21 20.68 -2.22
C GLU A 214 -7.53 19.98 -2.56
N ASP A 215 -8.61 20.44 -1.95
CA ASP A 215 -9.98 20.10 -2.32
C ASP A 215 -10.84 21.37 -2.41
N LYS A 216 -12.16 21.21 -2.55
CA LYS A 216 -13.09 22.35 -2.67
C LYS A 216 -13.15 23.25 -1.42
N ASP A 217 -12.80 22.72 -0.25
CA ASP A 217 -12.94 23.40 1.05
C ASP A 217 -11.59 23.93 1.55
N GLU A 218 -10.48 23.27 1.21
CA GLU A 218 -9.17 23.57 1.79
C GLU A 218 -7.98 23.32 0.87
N ARG A 219 -6.89 24.06 1.13
CA ARG A 219 -5.57 23.85 0.55
C ARG A 219 -4.53 23.86 1.67
N VAL A 220 -3.86 22.73 1.88
CA VAL A 220 -2.91 22.55 2.99
C VAL A 220 -1.61 21.92 2.51
N GLU A 221 -0.48 22.44 2.99
CA GLU A 221 0.81 21.83 2.77
C GLU A 221 1.13 20.80 3.87
N VAL A 222 1.55 19.60 3.48
CA VAL A 222 1.92 18.49 4.36
C VAL A 222 3.38 18.12 4.08
N LYS A 223 4.22 18.14 5.11
CA LYS A 223 5.62 17.69 5.02
C LYS A 223 5.71 16.17 5.03
N LEU A 224 6.50 15.60 4.14
CA LEU A 224 6.78 14.16 4.09
C LEU A 224 7.82 13.79 5.17
N MET A 225 7.82 12.53 5.61
CA MET A 225 8.82 12.00 6.53
C MET A 225 10.22 12.04 5.90
N GLY A 226 11.22 12.43 6.69
CA GLY A 226 12.62 12.50 6.25
C GLY A 226 12.94 13.70 5.35
N SER A 227 12.02 14.67 5.23
CA SER A 227 12.21 15.90 4.42
C SER A 227 13.32 16.83 4.93
N ASN A 228 13.79 16.64 6.17
CA ASN A 228 14.74 17.51 6.85
C ASN A 228 16.22 17.14 6.65
N TYR A 229 16.49 16.01 5.98
CA TYR A 229 17.87 15.59 5.71
C TYR A 229 18.33 16.19 4.37
N GLU A 230 19.36 17.04 4.42
CA GLU A 230 20.09 17.44 3.22
C GLU A 230 20.82 16.20 2.68
N THR A 231 20.54 15.84 1.43
CA THR A 231 21.26 14.76 0.74
C THR A 231 22.73 15.15 0.61
N PHE A 232 23.60 14.41 1.29
CA PHE A 232 25.02 14.36 0.91
C PHE A 232 25.10 13.86 -0.53
N THR A 233 25.73 14.67 -1.39
CA THR A 233 26.04 14.33 -2.78
C THR A 233 26.76 12.98 -2.82
N LYS A 234 26.25 12.02 -3.61
CA LYS A 234 27.03 10.82 -3.95
C LYS A 234 28.31 11.29 -4.65
N LEU A 235 29.46 10.91 -4.08
CA LEU A 235 30.78 10.96 -4.72
C LEU A 235 30.79 10.09 -5.98
#